data_AF-A0A135P7Y5-F1
#
_entry.id   AF-A0A135P7Y5-F1
#
_cell.length_a   1.000
_cell.length_b   1.000
_cell.length_c   1.000
_cell.angle_alpha   90.00
_cell.angle_beta   90.00
_cell.angle_gamma   90.00
#
_symmetry.space_group_name_H-M   'P 1'
#
loop_
_entity.id
_entity.type
_entity.pdbx_description
1 polymer ?
#
loop_
_entity_poly.entity_id
_entity_poly.type
_entity_poly.pdbx_seq_one_letter_code
_entity_poly.pdbx_strand_id
1 'polypeptide(L)'
;MHNVEFRIFFRTSIIALLVSTVGGHTAWSKDICSDAYMTQKIQPFATRAQNAVGICGTAKAGITLYNESIKLVNQCLSDPGLRAYKQELEKQLRDAKSQAAGSCG
;
A
#
# COMPACT_ATOMS: atom_id res chain seq x y z
N MET A 1 0.62 35.98 -8.90
CA MET A 1 0.53 36.78 -7.66
C MET A 1 -0.93 37.09 -7.39
N HIS A 2 -1.49 36.50 -6.32
CA HIS A 2 -2.68 36.91 -5.52
C HIS A 2 -4.05 36.97 -6.24
N ASN A 3 -5.22 36.54 -5.72
CA ASN A 3 -5.70 36.11 -4.41
C ASN A 3 -7.06 35.38 -4.66
N VAL A 4 -7.32 34.19 -4.14
CA VAL A 4 -8.09 33.89 -2.89
C VAL A 4 -9.36 34.73 -2.72
N GLU A 5 -10.53 34.09 -2.72
CA GLU A 5 -11.72 34.57 -2.00
C GLU A 5 -12.53 33.38 -1.47
N PHE A 6 -12.77 33.44 -0.17
CA PHE A 6 -13.17 32.40 0.76
C PHE A 6 -14.53 32.81 1.30
N ARG A 7 -15.64 32.22 0.86
CA ARG A 7 -16.96 32.52 1.46
C ARG A 7 -17.78 31.26 1.69
N ILE A 8 -17.53 30.69 2.86
CA ILE A 8 -18.51 29.96 3.67
C ILE A 8 -19.73 30.87 3.87
N PHE A 9 -20.94 30.41 3.53
CA PHE A 9 -22.19 30.76 4.24
C PHE A 9 -23.27 29.74 3.80
N PHE A 10 -23.44 28.66 4.56
CA PHE A 10 -24.55 28.54 5.52
C PHE A 10 -25.90 28.99 4.96
N ARG A 11 -26.61 28.07 4.30
CA ARG A 11 -28.08 28.07 4.24
C ARG A 11 -28.60 26.65 4.07
N THR A 12 -28.72 25.98 5.22
CA THR A 12 -29.84 25.10 5.59
C THR A 12 -30.78 24.68 4.47
N SER A 13 -30.64 23.43 4.02
CA SER A 13 -31.78 22.60 3.64
C SER A 13 -31.65 21.28 4.36
N ILE A 14 -32.34 21.19 5.50
CA ILE A 14 -32.62 19.92 6.16
C ILE A 14 -33.58 19.16 5.23
N ILE A 15 -33.08 18.10 4.61
CA ILE A 15 -33.92 17.00 4.17
C ILE A 15 -33.36 15.77 4.86
N ALA A 16 -34.01 15.42 5.97
CA ALA A 16 -33.85 14.13 6.60
C ALA A 16 -34.48 13.05 5.72
N LEU A 17 -34.05 11.81 5.97
CA LEU A 17 -34.68 10.52 5.66
C LEU A 17 -34.18 9.76 4.42
N LEU A 18 -33.31 8.80 4.72
CA LEU A 18 -33.53 7.34 4.62
C LEU A 18 -32.46 6.58 3.85
N VAL A 19 -31.91 5.60 4.59
CA VAL A 19 -31.35 4.33 4.12
C VAL A 19 -30.10 4.44 3.25
N SER A 20 -28.96 4.22 3.91
CA SER A 20 -27.86 3.41 3.39
C SER A 20 -26.95 3.13 4.59
N THR A 21 -27.08 1.98 5.24
CA THR A 21 -26.48 0.67 4.88
C THR A 21 -25.33 0.38 5.82
N VAL A 22 -25.24 -0.89 6.21
CA VAL A 22 -24.17 -1.52 6.98
C VAL A 22 -24.28 -1.27 8.49
N GLY A 23 -25.30 -1.92 9.07
CA GLY A 23 -25.08 -2.53 10.38
C GLY A 23 -23.86 -3.46 10.30
N GLY A 24 -22.98 -3.36 11.30
CA GLY A 24 -21.84 -4.27 11.42
C GLY A 24 -20.53 -3.64 11.88
N HIS A 25 -20.53 -2.65 12.78
CA HIS A 25 -19.37 -2.50 13.66
C HIS A 25 -19.35 -3.69 14.63
N THR A 26 -18.72 -4.81 14.24
CA THR A 26 -18.13 -5.82 15.16
C THR A 26 -17.56 -6.98 14.35
N ALA A 27 -16.27 -6.92 14.04
CA ALA A 27 -15.33 -8.03 14.23
C ALA A 27 -13.93 -7.43 14.12
N TRP A 28 -13.27 -7.26 15.26
CA TRP A 28 -11.82 -7.03 15.31
C TRP A 28 -11.09 -8.36 15.00
N SER A 29 -11.52 -9.04 13.94
CA SER A 29 -10.73 -10.07 13.30
C SER A 29 -9.66 -9.31 12.52
N LYS A 30 -8.41 -9.64 12.79
CA LYS A 30 -7.30 -9.08 12.04
C LYS A 30 -7.41 -9.64 10.62
N ASP A 31 -8.10 -8.93 9.74
CA ASP A 31 -8.22 -9.30 8.33
C ASP A 31 -6.83 -9.21 7.71
N ILE A 32 -6.11 -10.33 7.72
CA ILE A 32 -4.72 -10.43 7.25
C ILE A 32 -4.59 -10.08 5.77
N CYS A 33 -5.70 -10.09 5.04
CA CYS A 33 -5.81 -9.73 3.63
C CYS A 33 -6.40 -8.33 3.39
N SER A 34 -6.71 -7.59 4.47
CA SER A 34 -7.09 -6.18 4.35
C SER A 34 -5.89 -5.33 3.94
N ASP A 35 -6.12 -4.37 3.05
CA ASP A 35 -5.11 -3.41 2.61
C ASP A 35 -4.43 -2.71 3.79
N ALA A 36 -5.20 -2.31 4.81
CA ALA A 36 -4.67 -1.65 6.01
C ALA A 36 -3.68 -2.55 6.78
N TYR A 37 -3.97 -3.85 6.87
CA TYR A 37 -3.07 -4.79 7.55
C TYR A 37 -1.80 -5.03 6.74
N MET A 38 -1.94 -5.28 5.43
CA MET A 38 -0.79 -5.52 4.56
C MET A 38 0.12 -4.30 4.50
N THR A 39 -0.45 -3.10 4.32
CA THR A 39 0.25 -1.81 4.35
C THR A 39 0.98 -1.62 5.66
N GLN A 40 0.31 -1.83 6.80
CA GLN A 40 0.97 -1.74 8.12
C GLN A 40 2.16 -2.69 8.24
N LYS A 41 2.06 -3.91 7.69
CA LYS A 41 3.14 -4.91 7.74
C LYS A 41 4.33 -4.58 6.84
N ILE A 42 4.09 -3.99 5.67
CA ILE A 42 5.18 -3.62 4.75
C ILE A 42 5.80 -2.24 5.04
N GLN A 43 5.09 -1.38 5.79
CA GLN A 43 5.51 0.00 6.07
C GLN A 43 6.96 0.18 6.53
N PRO A 44 7.50 -0.63 7.48
CA PRO A 44 8.91 -0.46 7.88
C PRO A 44 9.88 -0.76 6.72
N PHE A 45 9.56 -1.72 5.86
CA PHE A 45 10.38 -2.05 4.69
C PHE A 45 10.25 -1.00 3.59
N ALA A 46 9.05 -0.45 3.40
CA ALA A 46 8.80 0.65 2.47
C ALA A 46 9.57 1.90 2.89
N THR A 47 9.52 2.24 4.18
CA THR A 47 10.30 3.34 4.76
C THR A 47 11.80 3.12 4.54
N ARG A 48 12.30 1.90 4.76
CA ARG A 48 13.71 1.57 4.49
C ARG A 48 14.07 1.70 3.01
N ALA A 49 13.22 1.26 2.09
CA ALA A 49 13.43 1.38 0.67
C ALA A 49 13.45 2.85 0.20
N GLN A 50 12.56 3.69 0.74
CA GLN A 50 12.49 5.12 0.45
C GLN A 50 13.71 5.90 1.00
N ASN A 51 14.24 5.49 2.15
CA ASN A 51 15.41 6.13 2.77
C ASN A 51 16.75 5.51 2.34
N ALA A 52 16.74 4.52 1.46
CA ALA A 52 17.95 3.87 1.00
C ALA A 52 18.75 4.79 0.08
N VAL A 53 20.05 4.90 0.33
CA VAL A 53 20.97 5.76 -0.41
C VAL A 53 21.83 4.94 -1.37
N GLY A 54 21.99 5.46 -2.59
CA GLY A 54 22.79 4.84 -3.64
C GLY A 54 22.12 3.64 -4.29
N ILE A 55 22.45 3.39 -5.56
CA ILE A 55 21.77 2.37 -6.40
C ILE A 55 21.79 1.00 -5.72
N CYS A 56 22.93 0.59 -5.18
CA CYS A 56 23.02 -0.69 -4.47
C CYS A 56 22.16 -0.74 -3.19
N GLY A 57 22.17 0.33 -2.39
CA GLY A 57 21.37 0.42 -1.17
C GLY A 57 19.88 0.35 -1.47
N THR A 58 19.43 1.12 -2.47
CA THR A 58 18.05 1.13 -2.95
C THR A 58 17.63 -0.22 -3.50
N ALA A 59 18.47 -0.87 -4.32
CA ALA A 59 18.18 -2.19 -4.86
C ALA A 59 18.04 -3.25 -3.75
N LYS A 60 18.97 -3.30 -2.78
CA LYS A 60 18.90 -4.24 -1.64
C LYS A 60 17.66 -4.00 -0.76
N ALA A 61 17.33 -2.74 -0.50
CA ALA A 61 16.15 -2.41 0.27
C ALA A 61 14.85 -2.75 -0.49
N GLY A 62 14.80 -2.50 -1.79
CA GLY A 62 13.70 -2.91 -2.68
C GLY A 62 13.50 -4.43 -2.71
N ILE A 63 14.58 -5.22 -2.84
CA ILE A 63 14.52 -6.69 -2.76
C ILE A 63 13.86 -7.14 -1.45
N THR A 64 14.24 -6.51 -0.33
CA THR A 64 13.67 -6.84 0.98
C THR A 64 12.18 -6.50 1.02
N LEU A 65 11.79 -5.29 0.59
CA LEU A 65 10.39 -4.86 0.51
C LEU A 65 9.55 -5.83 -0.33
N TYR A 66 9.97 -6.13 -1.56
CA TYR A 66 9.18 -6.99 -2.45
C TYR A 66 9.06 -8.42 -1.94
N ASN A 67 10.11 -8.98 -1.34
CA ASN A 67 10.03 -10.29 -0.70
C ASN A 67 8.98 -10.34 0.42
N GLU A 68 8.95 -9.31 1.28
CA GLU A 68 7.97 -9.24 2.37
C GLU A 68 6.54 -9.00 1.84
N SER A 69 6.37 -8.14 0.83
CA SER A 69 5.08 -7.95 0.15
C SER A 69 4.56 -9.26 -0.47
N ILE A 70 5.42 -10.03 -1.16
CA ILE A 70 5.03 -11.32 -1.76
C ILE A 70 4.64 -12.33 -0.67
N LYS A 71 5.36 -12.39 0.46
CA LYS A 71 5.01 -13.28 1.58
C LYS A 71 3.62 -12.98 2.12
N LEU A 72 3.25 -11.70 2.26
CA LEU A 72 1.92 -11.29 2.71
C LEU A 72 0.85 -11.62 1.68
N VAL A 73 1.07 -11.25 0.41
CA VAL A 73 0.14 -11.51 -0.68
C VAL A 73 -0.09 -13.02 -0.89
N ASN A 74 0.94 -13.85 -0.69
CA ASN A 74 0.81 -15.31 -0.75
C ASN A 74 -0.20 -15.87 0.25
N GLN A 75 -0.43 -15.20 1.39
CA GLN A 75 -1.42 -15.62 2.38
C GLN A 75 -2.86 -15.34 1.92
N CYS A 76 -3.02 -14.57 0.84
CA CYS A 76 -4.29 -13.97 0.42
C CYS A 76 -4.62 -14.25 -1.06
N LEU A 77 -4.00 -15.28 -1.68
CA LEU A 77 -4.19 -15.61 -3.11
C LEU A 77 -5.59 -16.09 -3.49
N SER A 78 -6.46 -16.32 -2.50
CA SER A 78 -7.90 -16.54 -2.72
C SER A 78 -8.57 -15.32 -3.36
N ASP A 79 -8.01 -14.12 -3.18
CA ASP A 79 -8.43 -12.92 -3.89
C ASP A 79 -7.78 -12.83 -5.29
N PRO A 80 -8.57 -12.78 -6.38
CA PRO A 80 -8.03 -12.73 -7.73
C PRO A 80 -7.25 -11.44 -8.04
N GLY A 81 -7.56 -10.31 -7.39
CA GLY A 81 -6.81 -9.05 -7.54
C GLY A 81 -5.40 -9.17 -6.96
N LEU A 82 -5.25 -9.88 -5.84
CA LEU A 82 -3.96 -10.12 -5.20
C LEU A 82 -3.07 -11.08 -6.00
N ARG A 83 -3.63 -11.94 -6.84
CA ARG A 83 -2.85 -12.80 -7.75
C ARG A 83 -2.12 -11.99 -8.83
N ALA A 84 -2.80 -11.03 -9.44
CA ALA A 84 -2.18 -10.13 -10.43
C ALA A 84 -1.13 -9.25 -9.75
N TYR A 85 -1.44 -8.74 -8.56
CA TYR A 85 -0.50 -7.93 -7.77
C TYR A 85 0.77 -8.71 -7.41
N LYS A 86 0.66 -9.99 -7.05
CA LYS A 86 1.83 -10.86 -6.83
C LYS A 86 2.76 -10.93 -8.04
N GLN A 87 2.21 -11.10 -9.24
CA GLN A 87 3.04 -11.21 -10.46
C GLN A 87 3.83 -9.93 -10.71
N GLU A 88 3.22 -8.78 -10.45
CA GLU A 88 3.88 -7.48 -10.54
C GLU A 88 4.99 -7.34 -9.48
N LEU A 89 4.72 -7.75 -8.22
CA LEU A 89 5.75 -7.77 -7.18
C LEU A 89 6.92 -8.70 -7.54
N GLU A 90 6.66 -9.87 -8.12
CA GLU A 90 7.70 -10.79 -8.56
C GLU A 90 8.55 -10.21 -9.70
N LYS A 91 7.94 -9.45 -10.61
CA LYS A 91 8.66 -8.71 -11.65
C LYS A 91 9.56 -7.64 -11.03
N GLN A 92 9.03 -6.79 -10.16
CA GLN A 92 9.82 -5.76 -9.46
C GLN A 92 10.95 -6.36 -8.62
N LEU A 93 10.73 -7.52 -8.01
CA LEU A 93 11.76 -8.27 -7.31
C LEU A 93 12.90 -8.72 -8.24
N ARG A 94 12.58 -9.22 -9.45
CA ARG A 94 13.60 -9.59 -10.43
C ARG A 94 14.40 -8.37 -10.89
N ASP A 95 13.73 -7.26 -11.15
CA ASP A 95 14.38 -6.02 -11.58
C ASP A 95 15.30 -5.48 -10.49
N ALA A 96 14.85 -5.47 -9.23
CA ALA A 96 15.68 -5.06 -8.10
C ALA A 96 16.89 -5.99 -7.89
N LYS A 97 16.73 -7.30 -8.07
CA LYS A 97 17.85 -8.27 -8.05
C LYS A 97 18.85 -8.02 -9.16
N SER A 98 18.39 -7.72 -10.37
CA SER A 98 19.25 -7.39 -11.50
C SER A 98 20.04 -6.10 -11.25
N GLN A 99 19.38 -5.06 -10.73
CA GLN A 99 20.04 -3.81 -10.35
C GLN A 99 21.08 -4.02 -9.25
N ALA A 100 20.76 -4.83 -8.23
CA ALA A 100 21.71 -5.17 -7.19
C ALA A 100 22.91 -5.93 -7.75
N ALA A 101 22.70 -6.92 -8.63
CA ALA A 101 23.79 -7.68 -9.25
C ALA A 101 24.72 -6.79 -10.08
N GLY A 102 24.18 -5.79 -10.79
CA GLY A 102 24.98 -4.86 -11.59
C GLY A 102 25.64 -3.72 -10.81
N SER A 103 25.15 -3.41 -9.60
CA SER A 103 25.54 -2.18 -8.87
C SER A 103 26.17 -2.41 -7.50
N CYS A 104 26.10 -3.62 -6.95
CA CYS A 104 26.55 -3.95 -5.58
C CYS A 104 27.86 -4.75 -5.52
N GLY A 105 28.70 -4.67 -6.56
CA GLY A 105 29.97 -5.40 -6.68
C GLY A 105 30.83 -5.35 -5.43
#